data_AF-J9FQK6-F1
#
_entry.id   AF-J9FQK6-F1
#
_cell.length_a   1.000
_cell.length_b   1.000
_cell.length_c   1.000
_cell.angle_alpha   90.00
_cell.angle_beta   90.00
_cell.angle_gamma   90.00
#
_symmetry.space_group_name_H-M   'P 1'
#
loop_
_entity.id
_entity.type
_entity.pdbx_description
1 polymer ?
#
loop_
_entity_poly.entity_id
_entity_poly.type
_entity_poly.pdbx_seq_one_letter_code
_entity_poly.pdbx_strand_id
1 'polypeptide(L)' 'NPAAQAQSGAGLKAAQFVLDCQVDALITPRCGQNSAEVFQEAGVSIYKSEGSMVKENLQAMKEGRLAILDHFHGGYQGIR' A
#
# COMPACT_ATOMS: atom_id res chain seq x y z
N ASN A 1 -4.29 -4.50 -11.44
CA ASN A 1 -5.29 -3.54 -10.94
C ASN A 1 -5.64 -2.56 -12.05
N PRO A 2 -6.82 -1.90 -12.03
CA PRO A 2 -7.26 -0.96 -13.08
C PRO A 2 -6.36 0.29 -13.23
N ALA A 3 -5.61 0.65 -12.18
CA ALA A 3 -4.76 1.81 -12.14
C ALA A 3 -3.43 1.64 -12.92
N ALA A 4 -3.05 0.41 -13.29
CA ALA A 4 -1.79 0.12 -13.98
C ALA A 4 -1.63 0.84 -15.33
N GLN A 5 -2.75 1.19 -15.98
CA GLN A 5 -2.77 1.92 -17.26
C GLN A 5 -2.82 3.45 -17.10
N ALA A 6 -2.80 3.96 -15.86
CA ALA A 6 -2.90 5.40 -15.63
C ALA A 6 -1.57 6.11 -15.89
N GLN A 7 -1.58 7.11 -16.76
CA GLN A 7 -0.41 7.93 -17.11
C GLN A 7 0.07 8.83 -15.95
N SER A 8 -0.83 9.18 -15.03
CA SER A 8 -0.53 9.93 -13.80
C SER A 8 -1.48 9.50 -12.68
N GLY A 9 -1.03 9.63 -11.44
CA GLY A 9 -1.83 9.29 -10.25
C GLY A 9 -2.15 7.80 -10.11
N ALA A 10 -1.37 6.91 -10.75
CA ALA A 10 -1.58 5.46 -10.70
C ALA A 10 -1.60 4.92 -9.25
N GLY A 11 -0.71 5.41 -8.39
CA GLY A 11 -0.69 5.02 -6.97
C GLY A 11 -1.97 5.41 -6.22
N LEU A 12 -2.50 6.61 -6.47
CA LEU A 12 -3.73 7.08 -5.80
C LEU A 12 -4.96 6.32 -6.30
N LYS A 13 -5.06 6.07 -7.61
CA LYS A 13 -6.13 5.24 -8.18
C LYS A 13 -6.07 3.79 -7.69
N ALA A 14 -4.87 3.24 -7.53
CA ALA A 14 -4.69 1.91 -6.95
C ALA A 14 -5.13 1.88 -5.48
N ALA A 15 -4.85 2.94 -4.72
CA ALA A 15 -5.29 3.06 -3.33
C ALA A 15 -6.83 3.07 -3.22
N GLN A 16 -7.50 3.89 -4.04
CA GLN A 16 -8.96 3.91 -4.07
C GLN A 16 -9.55 2.55 -4.43
N PHE A 17 -9.00 1.88 -5.45
CA PHE A 17 -9.45 0.53 -5.84
C PHE A 17 -9.31 -0.48 -4.69
N VAL A 18 -8.26 -0.38 -3.88
CA VAL A 18 -8.07 -1.24 -2.71
C VAL A 18 -9.08 -0.92 -1.61
N LEU A 19 -9.39 0.37 -1.37
CA LEU A 19 -10.44 0.78 -0.43
C LEU A 19 -11.83 0.30 -0.85
N ASP A 20 -12.13 0.33 -2.15
CA ASP A 20 -13.39 -0.18 -2.70
C ASP A 20 -13.55 -1.69 -2.46
N CYS A 21 -12.45 -2.42 -2.22
CA CYS A 21 -12.47 -3.82 -1.79
C CYS A 21 -12.71 -4.00 -0.27
N GLN A 22 -12.96 -2.93 0.48
CA GLN A 22 -13.29 -2.93 1.91
C GLN A 22 -12.26 -3.70 2.77
N VAL A 23 -10.98 -3.43 2.54
CA VAL A 23 -9.89 -4.09 3.28
C VAL A 23 -9.62 -3.41 4.63
N ASP A 24 -9.23 -4.19 5.63
CA ASP A 24 -8.78 -3.66 6.94
C ASP A 24 -7.28 -3.37 6.97
N ALA A 25 -6.51 -4.05 6.11
CA ALA A 25 -5.05 -3.95 6.09
C ALA A 25 -4.45 -4.12 4.69
N LEU A 26 -3.35 -3.43 4.45
CA LEU A 26 -2.53 -3.51 3.24
C LEU A 26 -1.12 -3.99 3.59
N ILE A 27 -0.64 -5.03 2.93
CA ILE A 27 0.78 -5.45 2.99
C ILE A 27 1.47 -4.99 1.70
N THR A 28 2.52 -4.17 1.82
CA THR A 28 3.28 -3.66 0.68
C THR A 28 4.75 -3.39 1.04
N PRO A 29 5.72 -3.58 0.13
CA PRO A 29 7.12 -3.24 0.41
C PRO A 29 7.34 -1.73 0.56
N ARG A 30 6.56 -0.90 -0.17
CA ARG A 30 6.60 0.56 -0.12
C ARG A 30 5.23 1.15 -0.40
N CYS A 31 4.98 2.36 0.10
CA CYS A 31 3.82 3.16 -0.23
C CYS A 31 4.25 4.62 -0.47
N GLY A 32 3.60 5.28 -1.43
CA GLY A 32 3.78 6.71 -1.67
C GLY A 32 2.95 7.52 -0.68
N GLN A 33 3.41 8.72 -0.29
CA GLN A 33 2.79 9.54 0.75
C GLN A 33 1.30 9.79 0.49
N ASN A 34 0.93 10.26 -0.71
CA ASN A 34 -0.47 10.54 -1.03
C ASN A 34 -1.36 9.29 -0.95
N SER A 35 -0.84 8.10 -1.29
CA SER A 35 -1.60 6.85 -1.16
C SER A 35 -1.72 6.44 0.31
N ALA A 36 -0.67 6.64 1.11
CA ALA A 36 -0.67 6.33 2.53
C ALA A 36 -1.66 7.19 3.31
N GLU A 37 -1.73 8.49 3.01
CA GLU A 37 -2.71 9.42 3.60
C GLU A 37 -4.14 8.92 3.39
N VAL A 38 -4.49 8.50 2.17
CA VAL A 38 -5.81 7.92 1.85
C VAL A 38 -6.12 6.66 2.65
N PHE A 39 -5.16 5.75 2.80
CA PHE A 39 -5.36 4.54 3.61
C PHE A 39 -5.52 4.87 5.09
N GLN A 40 -4.73 5.80 5.61
CA GLN A 40 -4.79 6.23 7.01
C GLN A 40 -6.11 6.92 7.34
N GLU A 41 -6.62 7.79 6.47
CA GLU A 41 -7.93 8.42 6.61
C GLU A 41 -9.06 7.39 6.59
N ALA A 42 -8.92 6.32 5.81
CA ALA A 42 -9.86 5.21 5.76
C ALA A 42 -9.70 4.20 6.92
N GLY A 43 -8.74 4.41 7.84
CA GLY A 43 -8.48 3.51 8.96
C GLY A 43 -7.82 2.18 8.57
N VAL A 44 -7.25 2.09 7.37
CA VAL A 44 -6.56 0.88 6.88
C VAL A 44 -5.13 0.84 7.40
N SER A 45 -4.78 -0.26 8.06
CA SER A 45 -3.40 -0.46 8.56
C SER A 45 -2.45 -0.83 7.42
N ILE A 46 -1.30 -0.17 7.34
CA ILE A 46 -0.28 -0.44 6.31
C ILE A 46 0.90 -1.17 6.94
N TYR A 47 1.22 -2.35 6.41
CA TYR A 47 2.32 -3.21 6.88
C TYR A 47 3.41 -3.35 5.82
N LYS A 48 4.66 -3.38 6.27
CA LYS A 48 5.81 -3.64 5.40
C LYS A 48 5.92 -5.14 5.14
N SER A 49 6.00 -5.54 3.88
CA SER A 49 6.20 -6.95 3.52
C SER A 49 7.60 -7.46 3.91
N GLU A 50 7.69 -8.71 4.36
CA GLU A 50 8.92 -9.47 4.51
C GLU A 50 9.11 -10.38 3.28
N GLY A 51 10.19 -10.17 2.51
CA GLY A 51 10.45 -10.97 1.31
C GLY A 51 9.41 -10.77 0.19
N SER A 52 9.29 -11.75 -0.70
CA SER A 52 8.43 -11.69 -1.90
C SER A 52 7.29 -12.71 -1.89
N MET A 53 7.26 -13.66 -0.97
CA MET A 53 6.24 -14.71 -0.95
C MET A 53 4.99 -14.26 -0.21
N VAL A 54 3.84 -14.35 -0.88
CA VAL A 54 2.53 -14.02 -0.29
C VAL A 54 2.25 -14.90 0.93
N LYS A 55 2.52 -16.21 0.85
CA LYS A 55 2.26 -17.16 1.95
C LYS A 55 3.02 -16.78 3.23
N GLU A 56 4.27 -16.36 3.10
CA GLU A 56 5.11 -15.96 4.24
C GLU A 56 4.59 -14.68 4.88
N ASN A 57 4.20 -13.69 4.06
CA ASN A 57 3.63 -12.43 4.55
C ASN A 57 2.28 -12.64 5.27
N LEU A 58 1.43 -13.51 4.75
CA LEU A 58 0.17 -13.86 5.42
C LEU A 58 0.42 -14.54 6.78
N GLN A 59 1.44 -15.41 6.87
CA GLN A 59 1.81 -16.05 8.12
C GLN A 59 2.38 -15.03 9.11
N ALA A 60 3.30 -14.17 8.67
CA ALA A 60 3.89 -13.12 9.50
C ALA A 60 2.85 -12.12 10.01
N MET A 61 1.84 -11.78 9.20
CA MET A 61 0.73 -10.93 9.63
C MET A 61 -0.11 -11.59 10.74
N LYS A 62 -0.46 -12.87 10.57
CA LYS A 62 -1.21 -13.64 11.58
C LYS A 62 -0.43 -13.77 12.90
N GLU A 63 0.90 -13.83 12.81
CA GLU A 63 1.81 -13.89 13.96
C GLU A 63 2.11 -12.51 14.57
N GLY A 64 1.59 -11.42 13.99
CA GLY A 64 1.85 -10.06 14.46
C GLY A 64 3.30 -9.59 14.28
N ARG A 65 4.05 -10.22 13.36
CA ARG A 65 5.48 -9.92 13.13
C ARG A 65 5.73 -8.83 12.11
N LEU A 66 4.78 -8.54 11.22
CA LEU A 66 4.96 -7.49 10.23
C LEU A 66 5.00 -6.12 10.90
N ALA A 67 6.05 -5.34 10.59
CA ALA A 67 6.16 -3.96 11.03
C ALA A 67 5.12 -3.08 10.34
N ILE A 68 4.57 -2.11 11.07
CA ILE A 68 3.81 -1.01 10.47
C ILE A 68 4.73 -0.24 9.52
N LEU A 69 4.22 0.08 8.34
CA LEU A 69 4.90 0.94 7.39
C LEU A 69 4.53 2.39 7.72
N ASP A 70 5.45 3.12 8.34
CA ASP A 70 5.30 4.52 8.76
C ASP A 70 6.17 5.50 7.97
N HIS A 71 7.11 4.98 7.16
CA HIS A 71 7.96 5.77 6.28
C HIS A 71 7.47 5.72 4.82
N PHE A 72 6.92 6.84 4.36
CA PHE A 72 6.40 7.01 3.00
C PHE A 72 7.28 7.91 2.15
N HIS A 73 7.19 7.74 0.83
CA HIS A 73 8.00 8.50 -0.11
C HIS A 73 7.10 9.42 -0.93
N GLY A 74 7.55 10.64 -1.21
CA GLY A 74 6.90 11.50 -2.18
C GLY A 74 6.72 10.78 -3.53
N GLY A 75 5.61 11.05 -4.21
CA GLY A 75 5.34 10.44 -5.52
C GLY A 75 6.46 10.74 -6.51
N TYR A 76 6.72 9.79 -7.42
CA TYR A 76 7.67 10.00 -8.52
C TYR A 76 7.14 11.11 -9.44
N GLN A 77 7.66 12.32 -9.27
CA GLN A 77 7.50 13.41 -10.22
C GLN A 77 8.54 13.19 -11.30
N GLY A 78 8.16 12.44 -12.35
CA GLY A 78 9.01 12.29 -13.53
C GLY A 78 9.37 13.68 -14.03
N ILE A 79 10.63 14.06 -13.83
CA ILE A 79 11.17 15.32 -14.32
C ILE A 79 11.06 15.25 -15.84
N ARG A 80 10.33 16.20 -16.44
CA ARG A 80 10.20 16.36 -17.89
C ARG A 80 11.51 16.78 -18.51
#